data_AF-A0A2P7S8D0-F1
#
_entry.id   AF-A0A2P7S8D0-F1
#
_cell.length_a   1.000
_cell.length_b   1.000
_cell.length_c   1.000
_cell.angle_alpha   90.00
_cell.angle_beta   90.00
_cell.angle_gamma   90.00
#
_symmetry.space_group_name_H-M   'P 1'
#
loop_
_entity.id
_entity.type
_entity.pdbx_description
1 polymer ?
#
loop_
_entity_poly.entity_id
_entity_poly.type
_entity_poly.pdbx_seq_one_letter_code
_entity_poly.pdbx_strand_id
1 'polypeptide(L)'
;MRRLIVVAARGLVVTLPPPRQKPQPKFRPGAGPVRMPARPKTRARRATLPLLDPLKPWNRRPRRAPRGVPRISCPGYSEPFRIPVWSPKDPIDARRLDARLRALILALDDLPGQARRFARWRARRDAALAREQETGGLRRFGRFSPLKPGRPPGWRRKKPVHEVHEVLDVLHGLAQWALEPPDTS
;
A
#
# COMPACT_ATOMS: atom_id res chain seq x y z
N MET A 1 12.51 0.57 -3.27
CA MET A 1 11.68 1.76 -3.59
C MET A 1 10.98 2.39 -2.41
N ARG A 2 9.92 1.82 -1.80
CA ARG A 2 9.21 2.51 -0.70
C ARG A 2 10.10 2.88 0.49
N ARG A 3 10.96 1.94 0.89
CA ARG A 3 12.00 2.16 1.92
C ARG A 3 12.92 3.33 1.55
N LEU A 4 13.33 3.40 0.29
CA LEU A 4 14.18 4.47 -0.24
C LEU A 4 13.45 5.83 -0.24
N ILE A 5 12.16 5.87 -0.59
CA ILE A 5 11.32 7.08 -0.45
C ILE A 5 11.21 7.53 1.00
N VAL A 6 11.08 6.59 1.95
CA VAL A 6 11.04 6.90 3.39
C VAL A 6 12.36 7.51 3.86
N VAL A 7 13.50 6.93 3.47
CA VAL A 7 14.84 7.47 3.77
C VAL A 7 14.99 8.87 3.18
N ALA A 8 14.66 9.05 1.90
CA ALA A 8 14.74 10.33 1.21
C ALA A 8 13.81 11.41 1.81
N ALA A 9 12.79 11.00 2.56
CA ALA A 9 11.87 11.92 3.22
C ALA A 9 12.24 12.25 4.68
N ARG A 10 13.32 11.67 5.22
CA ARG A 10 13.81 12.02 6.56
C ARG A 10 14.18 13.51 6.60
N GLY A 11 13.76 14.21 7.65
CA GLY A 11 14.00 15.65 7.81
C GLY A 11 13.13 16.56 6.92
N LEU A 12 12.30 16.02 6.02
CA LEU A 12 11.41 16.86 5.22
C LEU A 12 10.21 17.32 6.05
N VAL A 13 10.15 18.63 6.31
CA VAL A 13 8.98 19.30 6.89
C VAL A 13 8.09 19.79 5.76
N VAL A 14 6.80 19.44 5.82
CA VAL A 14 5.82 19.91 4.83
C VAL A 14 4.66 20.59 5.55
N THR A 15 4.40 21.84 5.15
CA THR A 15 3.22 22.58 5.57
C THR A 15 1.97 21.99 4.93
N LEU A 16 0.99 21.65 5.75
CA LEU A 16 -0.29 21.15 5.26
C LEU A 16 -1.21 22.33 4.93
N PRO A 17 -1.90 22.31 3.78
CA PRO A 17 -2.98 23.26 3.55
C PRO A 17 -4.10 23.04 4.57
N PRO A 18 -4.87 24.10 4.90
CA PRO A 18 -5.99 23.98 5.83
C PRO A 18 -6.99 22.92 5.34
N PRO A 19 -7.69 22.24 6.27
CA PRO A 19 -8.68 21.24 5.91
C PRO A 19 -9.74 21.87 5.01
N ARG A 20 -9.97 21.29 3.83
CA ARG A 20 -11.06 21.72 2.95
C ARG A 20 -12.38 21.56 3.69
N GLN A 21 -13.09 22.67 3.92
CA GLN A 21 -14.47 22.65 4.38
C GLN A 21 -15.31 21.89 3.35
N LYS A 22 -16.07 20.89 3.79
CA LYS A 22 -17.01 20.21 2.90
C LYS A 22 -18.10 21.21 2.52
N PRO A 23 -18.46 21.33 1.23
CA PRO A 23 -19.59 22.17 0.86
C PRO A 23 -20.83 21.68 1.61
N GLN A 24 -21.51 22.60 2.30
CA GLN A 24 -22.76 22.25 2.97
C GLN A 24 -23.76 21.76 1.93
N PRO A 25 -24.52 20.69 2.23
CA PRO A 25 -25.57 20.23 1.33
C PRO A 25 -26.56 21.39 1.15
N LYS A 26 -26.74 21.84 -0.10
CA LYS A 26 -27.75 22.85 -0.43
C LYS A 26 -29.13 22.21 -0.22
N PHE A 27 -29.83 22.59 0.84
CA PHE A 27 -31.21 22.21 1.06
C PHE A 27 -32.12 23.15 0.27
N ARG A 28 -33.00 22.62 -0.58
CA ARG A 28 -34.06 23.41 -1.21
C ARG A 28 -35.31 23.29 -0.34
N PRO A 29 -35.95 24.39 0.09
CA PRO A 29 -37.23 24.30 0.79
C PRO A 29 -38.25 23.57 -0.11
N GLY A 30 -38.92 22.55 0.41
CA GLY A 30 -39.97 21.79 -0.30
C GLY A 30 -39.51 20.66 -1.22
N ALA A 31 -38.20 20.51 -1.46
CA ALA A 31 -37.65 19.38 -2.21
C ALA A 31 -36.53 18.76 -1.36
N GLY A 32 -36.67 17.46 -1.05
CA GLY A 32 -35.68 16.70 -0.28
C GLY A 32 -34.25 16.81 -0.84
N PRO A 33 -33.25 16.24 -0.16
CA PRO A 33 -31.84 16.43 -0.50
C PRO A 33 -31.57 16.13 -1.98
N VAL A 34 -31.07 17.13 -2.72
CA VAL A 34 -30.71 16.99 -4.14
C VAL A 34 -29.54 16.01 -4.24
N ARG A 35 -29.84 14.74 -4.57
CA ARG A 35 -28.82 13.74 -4.88
C ARG A 35 -28.21 14.06 -6.23
N MET A 36 -27.08 14.75 -6.23
CA MET A 36 -26.26 14.92 -7.43
C MET A 36 -25.89 13.54 -8.00
N PRO A 37 -25.95 13.33 -9.33
CA PRO A 37 -25.59 12.05 -9.92
C PRO A 37 -24.15 11.69 -9.59
N ALA A 38 -23.95 10.44 -9.15
CA ALA A 38 -22.63 9.94 -8.77
C ALA A 38 -21.71 10.00 -9.99
N ARG A 39 -20.65 10.82 -9.91
CA ARG A 39 -19.64 10.92 -10.98
C ARG A 39 -19.10 9.52 -11.33
N PRO A 40 -19.08 9.12 -12.61
CA PRO A 40 -18.61 7.80 -13.00
C PRO A 40 -17.16 7.61 -12.56
N LYS A 41 -16.90 6.50 -11.83
CA LYS A 41 -15.59 6.16 -11.23
C LYS A 41 -14.61 5.53 -12.23
N THR A 42 -14.79 5.74 -13.54
CA THR A 42 -13.93 5.22 -14.61
C THR A 42 -12.70 6.09 -14.84
N ARG A 43 -11.98 6.46 -13.77
CA ARG A 43 -10.60 6.92 -13.94
C ARG A 43 -9.73 5.67 -14.10
N ALA A 44 -9.19 5.47 -15.31
CA ALA A 44 -8.09 4.55 -15.54
C ALA A 44 -7.03 4.83 -14.47
N ARG A 45 -6.82 3.87 -13.57
CA ARG A 45 -5.86 4.04 -12.48
C ARG A 45 -4.49 4.07 -13.14
N ARG A 46 -3.87 5.25 -13.22
CA ARG A 46 -2.46 5.39 -13.60
C ARG A 46 -1.67 4.40 -12.73
N ALA A 47 -0.80 3.62 -13.36
CA ALA A 47 0.10 2.71 -12.66
C ALA A 47 1.15 3.56 -11.92
N THR A 48 0.78 4.09 -10.76
CA THR A 48 1.69 4.82 -9.87
C THR A 48 2.16 3.89 -8.78
N LEU A 49 3.42 4.03 -8.37
CA LEU A 49 3.93 3.29 -7.23
C LEU A 49 3.10 3.63 -5.97
N PRO A 50 2.49 2.63 -5.29
CA PRO A 50 1.81 2.90 -4.04
C PRO A 50 2.85 3.27 -2.98
N LEU A 51 2.60 4.38 -2.30
CA LEU A 51 3.53 4.97 -1.34
C LEU A 51 3.78 4.06 -0.11
N LEU A 52 2.75 3.32 0.30
CA LEU A 52 2.74 2.53 1.52
C LEU A 52 2.75 1.03 1.17
N ASP A 53 3.35 0.21 2.02
CA ASP A 53 3.32 -1.24 1.83
C ASP A 53 1.89 -1.76 1.97
N PRO A 54 1.41 -2.67 1.10
CA PRO A 54 0.07 -3.22 1.24
C PRO A 54 -0.07 -3.92 2.60
N LEU A 55 -1.09 -3.55 3.38
CA LEU A 55 -1.40 -4.30 4.61
C LEU A 55 -1.82 -5.70 4.21
N LYS A 56 -1.37 -6.69 4.98
CA LYS A 56 -1.85 -8.05 4.77
C LYS A 56 -3.34 -8.05 5.13
N PRO A 57 -4.22 -8.44 4.20
CA PRO A 57 -5.64 -8.37 4.43
C PRO A 57 -6.03 -9.53 5.34
N TRP A 58 -6.26 -9.28 6.62
CA TRP A 58 -6.74 -10.30 7.56
C TRP A 58 -8.12 -10.84 7.14
N ASN A 59 -8.92 -10.02 6.46
CA ASN A 59 -10.31 -10.35 6.10
C ASN A 59 -10.54 -10.52 4.59
N ARG A 60 -9.51 -10.87 3.81
CA ARG A 60 -9.80 -11.28 2.43
C ARG A 60 -10.54 -12.61 2.49
N ARG A 61 -11.84 -12.57 2.19
CA ARG A 61 -12.58 -13.76 1.79
C ARG A 61 -11.71 -14.47 0.74
N PRO A 62 -11.37 -15.76 0.92
CA PRO A 62 -10.64 -16.48 -0.11
C PRO A 62 -11.37 -16.25 -1.43
N ARG A 63 -10.61 -15.99 -2.51
CA ARG A 63 -11.21 -15.93 -3.84
C ARG A 63 -12.06 -17.19 -3.97
N ARG A 64 -13.35 -17.02 -4.30
CA ARG A 64 -14.23 -18.14 -4.58
C ARG A 64 -13.49 -18.96 -5.65
N ALA A 65 -13.10 -20.17 -5.28
CA ALA A 65 -12.52 -21.09 -6.25
C ALA A 65 -13.55 -21.29 -7.37
N PRO A 66 -13.10 -21.58 -8.60
CA PRO A 66 -14.03 -22.06 -9.62
C PRO A 66 -14.90 -23.18 -9.00
N ARG A 67 -16.22 -23.06 -9.15
CA ARG A 67 -17.17 -24.07 -8.68
C ARG A 67 -16.93 -25.35 -9.51
N GLY A 68 -16.93 -26.51 -8.87
CA GLY A 68 -16.89 -27.81 -9.57
C GLY A 68 -15.68 -28.71 -9.29
N VAL A 69 -14.76 -28.31 -8.42
CA VAL A 69 -13.58 -29.13 -8.08
C VAL A 69 -13.40 -29.26 -6.56
N PRO A 70 -13.38 -30.47 -5.99
CA PRO A 70 -13.10 -30.66 -4.56
C PRO A 70 -11.64 -30.27 -4.23
N ARG A 71 -11.47 -29.47 -3.17
CA ARG A 71 -10.14 -29.02 -2.67
C ARG A 71 -9.54 -29.94 -1.60
N ILE A 72 -10.23 -31.04 -1.30
CA ILE A 72 -9.81 -32.04 -0.32
C ILE A 72 -9.80 -33.35 -1.08
N SER A 73 -8.64 -33.99 -1.15
CA SER A 73 -8.54 -35.38 -1.57
C SER A 73 -8.35 -36.25 -0.33
N CYS A 74 -9.27 -37.17 -0.07
CA CYS A 74 -9.09 -38.22 0.92
C CYS A 74 -8.34 -39.39 0.25
N PRO A 75 -7.12 -39.75 0.72
CA PRO A 75 -6.39 -40.91 0.19
C PRO A 75 -7.27 -42.16 0.22
N GLY A 76 -7.40 -42.85 -0.91
CA GLY A 76 -8.23 -44.05 -1.07
C GLY A 76 -9.73 -43.82 -1.34
N TYR A 77 -10.23 -42.58 -1.25
CA TYR A 77 -11.66 -42.28 -1.43
C TYR A 77 -11.97 -41.29 -2.55
N SER A 78 -11.00 -40.48 -2.98
CA SER A 78 -11.19 -39.48 -4.05
C SER A 78 -9.94 -39.35 -4.90
N GLU A 79 -10.09 -39.23 -6.23
CA GLU A 79 -8.97 -38.92 -7.11
C GLU A 79 -8.58 -37.43 -6.95
N PRO A 80 -7.29 -37.10 -6.70
CA PRO A 80 -6.84 -35.72 -6.67
C PRO A 80 -7.09 -35.03 -8.02
N PHE A 81 -7.74 -33.87 -8.02
CA PHE A 81 -7.89 -33.08 -9.24
C PHE A 81 -6.53 -32.63 -9.76
N ARG A 82 -6.21 -33.02 -11.01
CA ARG A 82 -4.97 -32.65 -11.67
C ARG A 82 -5.05 -31.21 -12.15
N ILE A 83 -4.32 -30.33 -11.47
CA ILE A 83 -4.08 -28.98 -11.98
C ILE A 83 -3.27 -29.14 -13.28
N PRO A 84 -3.71 -28.57 -14.42
CA PRO A 84 -2.96 -28.68 -15.66
C PRO A 84 -1.55 -28.15 -15.46
N VAL A 85 -0.56 -28.91 -15.92
CA VAL A 85 0.85 -28.52 -15.87
C VAL A 85 1.03 -27.38 -16.86
N TRP A 86 1.66 -26.30 -16.40
CA TRP A 86 1.99 -25.17 -17.26
C TRP A 86 2.95 -25.63 -18.37
N SER A 87 2.64 -25.31 -19.61
CA SER A 87 3.53 -25.52 -20.75
C SER A 87 4.46 -24.32 -20.90
N PRO A 88 5.77 -24.51 -21.20
CA PRO A 88 6.67 -23.39 -21.53
C PRO A 88 6.20 -22.52 -22.70
N LYS A 89 5.28 -23.04 -23.55
CA LYS A 89 4.72 -22.33 -24.70
C LYS A 89 3.42 -21.57 -24.37
N ASP A 90 2.92 -21.65 -23.13
CA ASP A 90 1.70 -20.93 -22.74
C ASP A 90 1.96 -19.42 -22.77
N PRO A 91 1.06 -18.60 -23.36
CA PRO A 91 1.27 -17.16 -23.44
C PRO A 91 1.18 -16.53 -22.05
N ILE A 92 2.25 -15.85 -21.62
CA ILE A 92 2.30 -15.15 -20.34
C ILE A 92 1.95 -13.67 -20.57
N ASP A 93 0.85 -13.19 -19.98
CA ASP A 93 0.52 -11.77 -19.99
C ASP A 93 1.47 -10.96 -19.10
N ALA A 94 2.45 -10.30 -19.72
CA ALA A 94 3.44 -9.46 -19.04
C ALA A 94 2.97 -8.02 -18.77
N ARG A 95 1.78 -7.60 -19.24
CA ARG A 95 1.33 -6.19 -19.14
C ARG A 95 1.33 -5.65 -17.72
N ARG A 96 1.01 -6.50 -16.73
CA ARG A 96 1.01 -6.13 -15.31
C ARG A 96 2.42 -5.95 -14.74
N LEU A 97 3.39 -6.70 -15.25
CA LEU A 97 4.79 -6.56 -14.89
C LEU A 97 5.35 -5.27 -15.48
N ASP A 98 5.10 -5.01 -16.78
CA ASP A 98 5.54 -3.80 -17.47
C ASP A 98 5.00 -2.54 -16.81
N ALA A 99 3.70 -2.53 -16.48
CA ALA A 99 3.08 -1.41 -15.77
C ALA A 99 3.73 -1.17 -14.39
N ARG A 100 4.19 -2.23 -13.72
CA ARG A 100 4.88 -2.12 -12.43
C ARG A 100 6.31 -1.59 -12.60
N LEU A 101 7.05 -2.07 -13.61
CA LEU A 101 8.40 -1.60 -13.90
C LEU A 101 8.39 -0.13 -14.31
N ARG A 102 7.48 0.28 -15.20
CA ARG A 102 7.28 1.70 -15.55
C ARG A 102 6.96 2.56 -14.34
N ALA A 103 6.10 2.07 -13.44
CA ALA A 103 5.79 2.79 -12.19
C ALA A 103 7.00 2.93 -11.25
N LEU A 104 7.95 1.98 -11.30
CA LEU A 104 9.18 2.02 -10.51
C LEU A 104 10.17 3.03 -11.10
N ILE A 105 10.36 3.01 -12.42
CA ILE A 105 11.22 3.96 -13.15
C ILE A 105 10.76 5.39 -12.86
N LEU A 106 9.48 5.70 -13.12
CA LEU A 106 8.93 7.04 -12.86
C LEU A 106 9.05 7.50 -11.40
N ALA A 107 9.05 6.55 -10.45
CA ALA A 107 9.22 6.88 -9.03
C ALA A 107 10.68 7.08 -8.64
N LEU A 108 11.62 6.48 -9.37
CA LEU A 108 13.06 6.73 -9.22
C LEU A 108 13.43 8.07 -9.86
N ASP A 109 12.92 8.36 -11.06
CA ASP A 109 13.17 9.62 -11.76
C ASP A 109 12.66 10.82 -10.96
N ASP A 110 11.51 10.69 -10.28
CA ASP A 110 10.94 11.71 -9.38
C ASP A 110 11.01 11.28 -7.91
N LEU A 111 12.18 10.86 -7.46
CA LEU A 111 12.38 10.52 -6.05
C LEU A 111 12.04 11.67 -5.07
N PRO A 112 12.50 12.93 -5.27
CA PRO A 112 12.18 14.02 -4.35
C PRO A 112 10.67 14.36 -4.32
N GLY A 113 9.97 14.27 -5.46
CA GLY A 113 8.52 14.44 -5.50
C GLY A 113 7.78 13.35 -4.72
N GLN A 114 8.22 12.09 -4.83
CA GLN A 114 7.67 11.01 -4.01
C GLN A 114 7.96 11.21 -2.52
N ALA A 115 9.15 11.69 -2.15
CA ALA A 115 9.51 11.99 -0.76
C ALA A 115 8.63 13.11 -0.17
N ARG A 116 8.40 14.20 -0.91
CA ARG A 116 7.45 15.27 -0.50
C ARG A 116 6.02 14.74 -0.35
N ARG A 117 5.58 13.88 -1.29
CA ARG A 117 4.27 13.21 -1.19
C ARG A 117 4.17 12.33 0.05
N PHE A 118 5.26 11.65 0.41
CA PHE A 118 5.37 10.88 1.65
C PHE A 118 5.29 11.74 2.90
N ALA A 119 6.07 12.82 2.96
CA ALA A 119 6.05 13.77 4.08
C ALA A 119 4.66 14.40 4.28
N ARG A 120 3.95 14.75 3.18
CA ARG A 120 2.55 15.19 3.24
C ARG A 120 1.62 14.14 3.85
N TRP A 121 1.81 12.87 3.51
CA TRP A 121 1.02 11.80 4.11
C TRP A 121 1.33 11.65 5.61
N ARG A 122 2.61 11.71 6.00
CA ARG A 122 3.06 11.63 7.40
C ARG A 122 2.47 12.77 8.23
N ALA A 123 2.61 14.02 7.76
CA ALA A 123 2.04 15.18 8.44
C ALA A 123 0.51 15.06 8.61
N ARG A 124 -0.22 14.54 7.61
CA ARG A 124 -1.67 14.33 7.72
C ARG A 124 -2.03 13.26 8.75
N ARG A 125 -1.24 12.20 8.84
CA ARG A 125 -1.39 11.15 9.86
C ARG A 125 -1.18 11.75 11.25
N ASP A 126 -0.12 12.54 11.43
CA ASP A 126 0.25 13.12 12.72
C ASP A 126 -0.78 14.16 13.18
N ALA A 127 -1.25 15.02 12.28
CA ALA A 127 -2.34 15.95 12.57
C ALA A 127 -3.67 15.24 12.91
N ALA A 128 -3.96 14.10 12.28
CA ALA A 128 -5.13 13.30 12.63
C ALA A 128 -4.98 12.66 14.01
N LEU A 129 -3.77 12.19 14.35
CA LEU A 129 -3.47 11.60 15.65
C LEU A 129 -3.55 12.63 16.79
N ALA A 130 -3.03 13.85 16.59
CA ALA A 130 -3.15 14.95 17.54
C ALA A 130 -4.61 15.30 17.83
N ARG A 131 -5.45 15.43 16.79
CA ARG A 131 -6.90 15.69 16.96
C ARG A 131 -7.63 14.57 17.70
N GLU A 132 -7.25 13.31 17.46
CA GLU A 132 -7.85 12.17 18.17
C GLU A 132 -7.48 12.18 19.65
N GLN A 133 -6.25 12.59 20.01
CA GLN A 133 -5.83 12.80 21.39
C GLN A 133 -6.62 13.94 22.05
N GLU A 134 -6.80 15.08 21.37
CA GLU A 134 -7.56 16.23 21.88
C GLU A 134 -9.05 15.90 22.10
N THR A 135 -9.66 15.11 21.22
CA THR A 135 -11.10 14.83 21.27
C THR A 135 -11.44 13.69 22.25
N GLY A 136 -10.45 12.97 22.79
CA GLY A 136 -10.66 11.80 23.65
C GLY A 136 -11.39 10.63 22.97
N GLY A 137 -11.51 10.66 21.64
CA GLY A 137 -12.26 9.67 20.87
C GLY A 137 -11.49 8.36 20.67
N LEU A 138 -12.23 7.25 20.56
CA LEU A 138 -11.64 5.95 20.18
C LEU A 138 -10.84 6.08 18.88
N ARG A 139 -9.56 5.73 18.96
CA ARG A 139 -8.59 5.74 17.85
C ARG A 139 -9.20 5.03 16.65
N ARG A 140 -9.46 5.75 15.55
CA ARG A 140 -9.85 5.07 14.31
C ARG A 140 -8.66 4.21 13.89
N PHE A 141 -8.88 2.93 13.57
CA PHE A 141 -7.85 1.98 13.17
C PHE A 141 -7.09 2.48 11.91
N GLY A 142 -6.13 3.36 12.13
CA GLY A 142 -5.28 3.97 11.13
C GLY A 142 -3.97 3.21 11.02
N ARG A 143 -3.30 3.37 9.89
CA ARG A 143 -1.98 2.78 9.70
C ARG A 143 -0.94 3.56 10.49
N PHE A 144 -0.28 2.90 11.45
CA PHE A 144 0.82 3.49 12.23
C PHE A 144 2.13 3.61 11.47
N SER A 145 2.54 2.56 10.76
CA SER A 145 3.78 2.54 9.98
C SER A 145 3.52 2.49 8.47
N PRO A 146 4.27 3.27 7.66
CA PRO A 146 4.18 3.18 6.21
C PRO A 146 4.69 1.84 5.65
N LEU A 147 5.60 1.20 6.38
CA LEU A 147 6.17 -0.09 6.03
C LEU A 147 5.37 -1.21 6.71
N LYS A 148 5.40 -2.40 6.10
CA LYS A 148 4.84 -3.59 6.75
C LYS A 148 5.71 -3.94 7.98
N PRO A 149 5.12 -4.25 9.14
CA PRO A 149 5.90 -4.70 10.29
C PRO A 149 6.60 -6.02 9.99
N GLY A 150 7.77 -6.21 10.61
CA GLY A 150 8.58 -7.42 10.49
C GLY A 150 9.79 -7.25 9.57
N ARG A 151 10.22 -8.36 8.96
CA ARG A 151 11.47 -8.47 8.19
C ARG A 151 11.37 -7.82 6.79
N PRO A 152 12.52 -7.50 6.16
CA PRO A 152 12.54 -6.97 4.80
C PRO A 152 11.98 -7.96 3.77
N PRO A 153 11.57 -7.47 2.58
CA PRO A 153 11.17 -8.33 1.48
C PRO A 153 12.34 -9.21 1.05
N GLY A 154 12.09 -10.51 0.90
CA GLY A 154 13.13 -11.46 0.49
C GLY A 154 14.09 -11.86 1.61
N TRP A 155 13.87 -11.41 2.85
CA TRP A 155 14.69 -11.81 3.98
C TRP A 155 14.62 -13.32 4.21
N ARG A 156 15.79 -13.92 4.45
CA ARG A 156 15.96 -15.34 4.76
C ARG A 156 16.90 -15.47 5.95
N ARG A 157 16.71 -16.52 6.75
CA ARG A 157 17.57 -16.83 7.90
C ARG A 157 18.97 -17.32 7.49
N LYS A 158 19.07 -17.95 6.31
CA LYS A 158 20.34 -18.39 5.71
C LYS A 158 20.92 -17.28 4.83
N LYS A 159 22.21 -17.39 4.47
CA LYS A 159 22.92 -16.42 3.61
C LYS A 159 22.07 -16.04 2.37
N PRO A 160 22.04 -14.76 2.00
CA PRO A 160 21.30 -14.31 0.82
C PRO A 160 21.85 -14.99 -0.44
N VAL A 161 20.93 -15.46 -1.29
CA VAL A 161 21.29 -16.09 -2.58
C VAL A 161 21.64 -15.04 -3.63
N HIS A 162 21.13 -13.81 -3.47
CA HIS A 162 21.33 -12.70 -4.39
C HIS A 162 21.72 -11.46 -3.62
N GLU A 163 22.67 -10.69 -4.14
CA GLU A 163 23.15 -9.41 -3.58
C GLU A 163 22.02 -8.42 -3.32
N VAL A 164 20.98 -8.46 -4.16
CA VAL A 164 19.77 -7.63 -4.01
C VAL A 164 19.13 -7.80 -2.63
N HIS A 165 19.23 -8.98 -2.02
CA HIS A 165 18.67 -9.21 -0.68
C HIS A 165 19.43 -8.46 0.42
N GLU A 166 20.75 -8.32 0.28
CA GLU A 166 21.57 -7.54 1.22
C GLU A 166 21.25 -6.05 1.10
N VAL A 167 21.17 -5.53 -0.12
CA VAL A 167 20.76 -4.14 -0.38
C VAL A 167 19.36 -3.88 0.20
N LEU A 168 18.42 -4.81 0.03
CA LEU A 168 17.08 -4.68 0.58
C LEU A 168 17.03 -4.72 2.11
N ASP A 169 17.96 -5.44 2.74
CA ASP A 169 18.09 -5.52 4.21
C ASP A 169 18.64 -4.21 4.77
N VAL A 170 19.74 -3.71 4.22
CA VAL A 170 20.34 -2.41 4.61
C VAL A 170 19.34 -1.27 4.40
N LEU A 171 18.70 -1.19 3.24
CA LEU A 171 17.66 -0.17 2.98
C LEU A 171 16.48 -0.29 3.93
N HIS A 172 16.18 -1.49 4.42
CA HIS A 172 15.12 -1.66 5.39
C HIS A 172 15.51 -1.13 6.78
N GLY A 173 16.73 -1.41 7.23
CA GLY A 173 17.29 -0.85 8.46
C GLY A 173 17.31 0.68 8.40
N LEU A 174 17.87 1.25 7.34
CA LEU A 174 17.90 2.71 7.13
C LEU A 174 16.50 3.32 7.12
N ALA A 175 15.52 2.65 6.53
CA ALA A 175 14.15 3.15 6.52
C ALA A 175 13.46 3.06 7.89
N GLN A 176 13.84 2.11 8.75
CA GLN A 176 13.36 2.07 10.14
C GLN A 176 13.98 3.20 10.94
N TRP A 177 15.32 3.35 10.86
CA TRP A 177 16.03 4.47 11.46
C TRP A 177 15.47 5.83 11.01
N ALA A 178 15.15 5.97 9.72
CA ALA A 178 14.56 7.19 9.19
C ALA A 178 13.17 7.54 9.78
N LEU A 179 12.44 6.54 10.26
CA LEU A 179 11.12 6.72 10.88
C LEU A 179 11.21 7.00 12.38
N GLU A 180 12.30 6.61 13.03
CA GLU A 180 12.54 6.90 14.44
C GLU A 180 12.52 8.42 14.68
N PRO A 181 11.99 8.86 15.83
CA PRO A 181 12.11 10.25 16.26
C PRO A 181 13.59 10.68 16.18
N PRO A 182 13.89 11.92 15.76
CA PRO A 182 15.23 12.44 15.96
C PRO A 182 15.54 12.40 17.46
N ASP A 183 16.74 11.94 17.82
CA ASP A 183 17.25 12.00 19.20
C ASP A 183 17.37 13.48 19.57
N THR A 184 16.32 14.03 20.17
CA THR A 184 16.40 15.31 20.86
C THR A 184 17.03 15.03 22.23
N SER A 185 18.35 15.24 22.32
CA SER A 185 19.03 15.46 23.60
C SER A 185 18.71 16.86 24.13
#